data_AF-A0A957XLD8-F1
#
_entry.id   AF-A0A957XLD8-F1
#
_cell.length_a   1.000
_cell.length_b   1.000
_cell.length_c   1.000
_cell.angle_alpha   90.00
_cell.angle_beta   90.00
_cell.angle_gamma   90.00
#
_symmetry.space_group_name_H-M   'P 1'
#
loop_
_entity.id
_entity.type
_entity.pdbx_description
1 polymer ?
#
loop_
_entity_poly.entity_id
_entity_poly.type
_entity_poly.pdbx_seq_one_letter_code
_entity_poly.pdbx_strand_id
1 'polypeptide(L)'
;LERIDFGEEGERKGFVLVELERGRADWTFTPVDARPFITIRIDVSASSDPMTEILDELDGHNVDGAIVRLIIKATEEQESVLDDKPIRQALRSASYVASVARDIDRAQRHRLGGLSAEELTPRQVLELYLDSKGTPENRRAELLRHADAIFREE
;
A
#
# COMPACT_ATOMS: atom_id res chain seq x y z
N LEU A 1 6.10 -13.09 -27.63
CA LEU A 1 6.22 -13.59 -26.24
C LEU A 1 6.02 -12.38 -25.36
N GLU A 2 5.04 -12.42 -24.47
CA GLU A 2 4.64 -11.26 -23.67
C GLU A 2 4.64 -11.61 -22.19
N ARG A 3 4.64 -10.57 -21.35
CA ARG A 3 4.35 -10.73 -19.92
C ARG A 3 2.86 -10.94 -19.71
N ILE A 4 2.51 -11.80 -18.76
CA ILE A 4 1.10 -12.09 -18.44
C ILE A 4 0.64 -11.29 -17.21
N ASP A 5 1.52 -11.11 -16.22
CA ASP A 5 1.20 -10.40 -14.98
C ASP A 5 2.41 -9.61 -14.42
N PHE A 6 2.17 -8.90 -13.31
CA PHE A 6 3.20 -8.12 -12.61
C PHE A 6 4.22 -8.96 -11.84
N GLY A 7 4.02 -10.27 -11.69
CA GLY A 7 5.05 -11.17 -11.15
C GLY A 7 6.24 -11.28 -12.11
N GLU A 8 6.01 -11.06 -13.40
CA GLU A 8 7.01 -11.14 -14.46
C GLU A 8 7.66 -9.79 -14.81
N GLU A 9 7.33 -8.72 -14.08
CA GLU A 9 7.81 -7.34 -14.30
C GLU A 9 9.34 -7.26 -14.44
N GLY A 10 10.08 -7.90 -13.53
CA GLY A 10 11.54 -7.92 -13.52
C GLY A 10 12.18 -8.99 -14.42
N GLU A 11 11.39 -9.81 -15.11
CA GLU A 11 11.90 -10.92 -15.89
C GLU A 11 12.27 -10.50 -17.31
N ARG A 12 13.37 -11.05 -17.84
CA ARG A 12 13.68 -10.97 -19.27
C ARG A 12 12.82 -11.98 -20.02
N LYS A 13 12.01 -11.51 -20.95
CA LYS A 13 11.26 -12.37 -21.86
C LYS A 13 12.09 -12.65 -23.10
N GLY A 14 11.97 -13.88 -23.60
CA GLY A 14 12.75 -14.37 -24.72
C GLY A 14 12.52 -15.86 -24.93
N PHE A 15 13.23 -16.41 -25.91
CA PHE A 15 13.25 -17.84 -26.18
C PHE A 15 14.68 -18.35 -26.14
N VAL A 16 14.84 -19.67 -26.06
CA VAL A 16 16.16 -20.32 -26.14
C VAL A 16 16.29 -20.97 -27.52
N LEU A 17 17.32 -20.58 -28.26
CA LEU A 17 17.77 -21.29 -29.45
C LEU A 17 18.71 -22.41 -28.99
N VAL A 18 18.43 -23.65 -29.38
CA VAL A 18 19.25 -24.82 -29.04
C VAL A 18 19.76 -25.47 -30.32
N GLU A 19 21.06 -25.69 -30.37
CA GLU A 19 21.73 -26.46 -31.42
C GLU A 19 22.14 -27.82 -30.85
N LEU A 20 21.67 -28.90 -31.47
CA LEU A 20 21.80 -30.25 -30.95
C LEU A 20 22.63 -31.12 -31.90
N GLU A 21 23.64 -31.79 -31.34
CA GLU A 21 24.39 -32.86 -31.98
C GLU A 21 24.46 -34.07 -31.03
N ARG A 22 24.81 -35.24 -31.54
CA ARG A 22 24.90 -36.44 -30.69
C ARG A 22 25.99 -36.25 -29.63
N GLY A 23 25.57 -36.13 -28.37
CA GLY A 23 26.46 -35.92 -27.22
C GLY A 23 26.81 -34.45 -26.92
N ARG A 24 26.19 -33.49 -27.62
CA ARG A 24 26.43 -32.05 -27.43
C ARG A 24 25.13 -31.25 -27.58
N ALA A 25 24.95 -30.26 -26.71
CA ALA A 25 23.81 -29.33 -26.76
C ALA A 25 24.31 -27.93 -26.43
N ASP A 26 24.38 -27.07 -27.43
CA ASP A 26 24.67 -25.65 -27.25
C ASP A 26 23.35 -24.88 -27.23
N TRP A 27 23.28 -23.83 -26.43
CA TRP A 27 22.08 -23.01 -26.35
C TRP A 27 22.41 -21.53 -26.17
N THR A 28 21.53 -20.68 -26.68
CA THR A 28 21.60 -19.23 -26.56
C THR A 28 20.22 -18.68 -26.23
N PHE A 29 20.13 -17.81 -25.22
CA PHE A 29 18.90 -17.09 -24.93
C PHE A 29 18.79 -15.83 -25.81
N THR A 30 17.71 -15.72 -26.58
CA THR A 30 17.38 -14.57 -27.40
C THR A 30 16.28 -13.76 -26.72
N PRO A 31 16.59 -12.57 -26.15
CA PRO A 31 15.58 -11.71 -25.55
C PRO A 31 14.63 -11.16 -26.62
N VAL A 32 13.40 -10.87 -26.21
CA VAL A 32 12.43 -10.13 -27.02
C VAL A 32 12.06 -8.84 -26.31
N ASP A 33 11.66 -7.85 -27.09
CA ASP A 33 11.12 -6.59 -26.58
C ASP A 33 9.65 -6.78 -26.18
N ALA A 34 9.43 -7.48 -25.05
CA ALA A 34 8.10 -7.69 -24.49
C ALA A 34 7.62 -6.43 -23.78
N ARG A 35 6.32 -6.15 -23.88
CA ARG A 35 5.70 -4.98 -23.28
C ARG A 35 6.07 -4.85 -21.80
N PRO A 36 6.50 -3.66 -21.32
CA PRO A 36 6.85 -3.49 -19.93
C PRO A 36 5.60 -3.52 -19.05
N PHE A 37 5.73 -4.19 -17.90
CA PHE A 37 4.83 -4.03 -16.77
C PHE A 37 5.58 -3.19 -15.75
N ILE A 38 4.96 -2.14 -15.20
CA ILE A 38 5.63 -1.20 -14.30
C ILE A 38 4.76 -0.99 -13.06
N THR A 39 5.34 -1.25 -11.89
CA THR A 39 4.75 -0.89 -10.61
C THR A 39 5.38 0.39 -10.08
N ILE A 40 4.60 1.47 -10.02
CA ILE A 40 5.01 2.74 -9.43
C ILE A 40 4.47 2.81 -8.00
N ARG A 41 5.34 3.10 -7.03
CA ARG A 41 4.99 3.27 -5.61
C ARG A 41 5.39 4.67 -5.16
N ILE A 42 4.42 5.45 -4.72
CA ILE A 42 4.63 6.83 -4.27
C ILE A 42 4.13 6.93 -2.82
N ASP A 43 4.96 7.40 -1.91
CA ASP A 43 4.57 7.65 -0.51
C ASP A 43 4.53 9.15 -0.24
N VAL A 44 3.33 9.70 -0.14
CA VAL A 44 3.06 11.12 0.13
C VAL A 44 2.60 11.37 1.56
N SER A 45 2.74 10.37 2.46
CA SER A 45 2.28 10.48 3.85
C SER A 45 2.95 11.64 4.62
N ALA A 46 4.18 12.01 4.25
CA ALA A 46 4.90 13.14 4.82
C ALA A 46 4.73 14.45 4.03
N SER A 47 3.99 14.42 2.92
CA SER A 47 3.87 15.55 1.99
C SER A 47 2.87 16.60 2.47
N SER A 48 3.24 17.87 2.37
CA SER A 48 2.30 18.99 2.54
C SER A 48 1.48 19.27 1.27
N ASP A 49 1.92 18.78 0.10
CA ASP A 49 1.21 18.90 -1.18
C ASP A 49 1.22 17.57 -1.94
N PRO A 50 0.37 16.61 -1.53
CA PRO A 50 0.40 15.23 -2.03
C PRO A 50 0.17 15.12 -3.53
N MET A 51 -0.72 15.94 -4.08
CA MET A 51 -1.08 15.85 -5.50
C MET A 51 0.06 16.31 -6.41
N THR A 52 0.74 17.40 -6.05
CA THR A 52 1.89 17.88 -6.81
C THR A 52 3.03 16.85 -6.77
N GLU A 53 3.34 16.31 -5.59
CA GLU A 53 4.40 15.30 -5.45
C GLU A 53 4.12 14.01 -6.23
N ILE A 54 2.85 13.57 -6.28
CA ILE A 54 2.45 12.44 -7.13
C ILE A 54 2.72 12.73 -8.61
N LEU A 55 2.34 13.91 -9.09
CA LEU A 55 2.50 14.25 -10.51
C LEU A 55 3.98 14.38 -10.89
N ASP A 56 4.79 15.00 -10.03
CA ASP A 56 6.23 15.16 -10.25
C ASP A 56 6.95 13.79 -10.29
N GLU A 57 6.60 12.89 -9.38
CA GLU A 57 7.18 11.53 -9.36
C GLU A 57 6.75 10.73 -10.61
N LEU A 58 5.48 10.85 -11.02
CA LEU A 58 4.98 10.19 -12.23
C LEU A 58 5.72 10.66 -13.49
N ASP A 59 6.08 11.94 -13.59
CA ASP A 59 6.86 12.48 -14.71
C ASP A 59 8.29 11.89 -14.78
N GLY A 60 8.81 11.38 -13.66
CA GLY A 60 10.09 10.67 -13.60
C GLY A 60 10.06 9.25 -14.19
N HIS A 61 8.88 8.69 -14.45
CA HIS A 61 8.72 7.31 -14.93
C HIS A 61 8.38 7.26 -16.42
N ASN A 62 9.15 6.49 -17.20
CA ASN A 62 8.76 6.18 -18.58
C ASN A 62 7.67 5.10 -18.59
N VAL A 63 6.42 5.53 -18.80
CA VAL A 63 5.26 4.63 -18.88
C VAL A 63 4.80 4.36 -20.31
N ASP A 64 5.50 4.86 -21.33
CA ASP A 64 5.06 4.74 -22.73
C ASP A 64 4.88 3.28 -23.15
N GLY A 65 3.67 2.94 -23.65
CA GLY A 65 3.32 1.58 -24.05
C GLY A 65 3.25 0.55 -22.91
N ALA A 66 3.48 0.94 -21.66
CA ALA A 66 3.53 0.02 -20.51
C ALA A 66 2.16 -0.36 -19.98
N ILE A 67 2.11 -1.48 -19.25
CA ILE A 67 1.00 -1.80 -18.34
C ILE A 67 1.39 -1.34 -16.94
N VAL A 68 0.68 -0.35 -16.41
CA VAL A 68 1.07 0.35 -15.18
C VAL A 68 0.17 -0.05 -14.01
N ARG A 69 0.78 -0.32 -12.86
CA ARG A 69 0.14 -0.42 -11.55
C ARG A 69 0.68 0.68 -10.66
N LEU A 70 -0.16 1.62 -10.27
CA LEU A 70 0.19 2.69 -9.35
C LEU A 70 -0.32 2.37 -7.95
N ILE A 71 0.53 2.53 -6.94
CA ILE A 71 0.19 2.43 -5.52
C ILE A 71 0.63 3.73 -4.85
N ILE A 72 -0.32 4.44 -4.26
CA ILE A 72 -0.10 5.70 -3.57
C ILE A 72 -0.34 5.47 -2.08
N LYS A 73 0.68 5.67 -1.26
CA LYS A 73 0.57 5.67 0.18
C LYS A 73 0.34 7.10 0.69
N ALA A 74 -0.70 7.28 1.50
CA ALA A 74 -1.10 8.59 2.02
C ALA A 74 -1.75 8.45 3.40
N THR A 75 -1.93 9.55 4.12
CA THR A 75 -2.70 9.60 5.38
C THR A 75 -4.21 9.68 5.10
N GLU A 76 -5.04 9.43 6.13
CA GLU A 76 -6.50 9.51 6.01
C GLU A 76 -6.98 10.93 5.66
N GLU A 77 -6.33 11.96 6.19
CA GLU A 77 -6.62 13.36 5.89
C GLU A 77 -6.34 13.70 4.41
N GLN A 78 -5.30 13.10 3.85
CA GLN A 78 -4.88 13.33 2.47
C GLN A 78 -5.76 12.59 1.45
N GLU A 79 -6.46 11.51 1.83
CA GLU A 79 -7.25 10.70 0.88
C GLU A 79 -8.27 11.53 0.09
N SER A 80 -8.88 12.51 0.75
CA SER A 80 -9.90 13.39 0.16
C SER A 80 -9.36 14.37 -0.89
N VAL A 81 -8.08 14.71 -0.84
CA VAL A 81 -7.45 15.67 -1.79
C VAL A 81 -6.85 14.97 -3.00
N LEU A 82 -6.75 13.64 -2.99
CA LEU A 82 -6.24 12.86 -4.11
C LEU A 82 -7.30 12.76 -5.23
N ASP A 83 -7.03 13.42 -6.35
CA ASP A 83 -7.85 13.36 -7.57
C ASP A 83 -7.26 12.37 -8.59
N ASP A 84 -8.05 11.36 -8.94
CA ASP A 84 -7.71 10.35 -9.93
C ASP A 84 -7.54 10.94 -11.35
N LYS A 85 -8.21 12.05 -11.68
CA LYS A 85 -8.25 12.57 -13.04
C LYS A 85 -6.88 13.10 -13.51
N PRO A 86 -6.17 13.96 -12.75
CA PRO A 86 -4.80 14.36 -13.08
C PRO A 86 -3.84 13.16 -13.15
N ILE A 87 -3.96 12.21 -12.22
CA ILE A 87 -3.12 11.00 -12.17
C ILE A 87 -3.27 10.18 -13.46
N ARG A 88 -4.52 9.93 -13.88
CA ARG A 88 -4.79 9.21 -15.14
C ARG A 88 -4.32 9.97 -16.37
N GLN A 89 -4.36 11.30 -16.33
CA GLN A 89 -3.84 12.14 -17.40
C GLN A 89 -2.31 12.05 -17.51
N ALA A 90 -1.59 12.02 -16.38
CA ALA A 90 -0.15 11.82 -16.36
C ALA A 90 0.23 10.44 -16.94
N LEU A 91 -0.57 9.41 -16.65
CA LEU A 91 -0.35 8.04 -17.15
C LEU A 91 -0.87 7.78 -18.57
N ARG A 92 -1.27 8.79 -19.34
CA ARG A 92 -1.96 8.61 -20.64
C ARG A 92 -1.14 7.92 -21.74
N SER A 93 0.19 7.97 -21.66
CA SER A 93 1.09 7.28 -22.60
C SER A 93 1.21 5.78 -22.31
N ALA A 94 0.75 5.32 -21.14
CA ALA A 94 0.65 3.91 -20.85
C ALA A 94 -0.31 3.22 -21.81
N SER A 95 0.04 1.99 -22.21
CA SER A 95 -0.89 1.15 -22.97
C SER A 95 -2.12 0.80 -22.14
N TYR A 96 -1.95 0.61 -20.83
CA TYR A 96 -3.06 0.32 -19.92
C TYR A 96 -2.68 0.64 -18.46
N VAL A 97 -3.60 1.27 -17.72
CA VAL A 97 -3.48 1.46 -16.27
C VAL A 97 -4.30 0.39 -15.57
N ALA A 98 -3.62 -0.65 -15.06
CA ALA A 98 -4.25 -1.80 -14.43
C ALA A 98 -4.93 -1.44 -13.10
N SER A 99 -4.30 -0.59 -12.30
CA SER A 99 -4.89 -0.10 -11.05
C SER A 99 -4.22 1.19 -10.58
N VAL A 100 -5.02 2.01 -9.88
CA VAL A 100 -4.54 3.10 -9.03
C VAL A 100 -5.03 2.77 -7.62
N ALA A 101 -4.15 2.21 -6.80
CA ALA A 101 -4.46 1.80 -5.44
C ALA A 101 -4.03 2.87 -4.43
N ARG A 102 -4.89 3.15 -3.44
CA ARG A 102 -4.59 4.06 -2.34
C ARG A 102 -4.35 3.22 -1.08
N ASP A 103 -3.12 3.23 -0.58
CA ASP A 103 -2.72 2.60 0.67
C ASP A 103 -2.78 3.66 1.78
N ILE A 104 -3.95 3.78 2.41
CA ILE A 104 -4.21 4.83 3.39
C ILE A 104 -3.76 4.38 4.77
N ASP A 105 -2.74 5.05 5.30
CA ASP A 105 -2.30 4.91 6.68
C ASP A 105 -3.33 5.56 7.59
N ARG A 106 -4.26 4.75 8.06
CA ARG A 106 -5.23 5.14 9.08
C ARG A 106 -4.50 5.09 10.40
N ALA A 107 -4.21 6.27 10.96
CA ALA A 107 -3.68 6.43 12.31
C ALA A 107 -4.32 5.36 13.19
N GLN A 108 -3.48 4.43 13.64
CA GLN A 108 -3.89 3.15 14.22
C GLN A 108 -5.29 3.23 14.84
N ARG A 109 -6.23 2.42 14.34
CA ARG A 109 -7.13 1.77 15.30
C ARG A 109 -6.17 1.20 16.34
N HIS A 110 -6.13 1.77 17.55
CA HIS A 110 -5.33 1.25 18.66
C HIS A 110 -5.65 -0.23 18.75
N ARG A 111 -4.84 -1.06 18.08
CA ARG A 111 -4.84 -2.48 18.33
C ARG A 111 -4.34 -2.53 19.76
N LEU A 112 -5.12 -3.15 20.63
CA LEU A 112 -4.97 -3.22 22.09
C LEU A 112 -3.60 -3.80 22.50
N GLY A 113 -2.48 -3.17 22.16
CA GLY A 113 -1.13 -3.66 22.43
C GLY A 113 -0.81 -5.09 21.98
N GLY A 114 -1.59 -5.69 21.07
CA GLY A 114 -1.48 -7.11 20.72
C GLY A 114 -2.17 -8.09 21.69
N LEU A 115 -2.94 -7.59 22.66
CA LEU A 115 -3.80 -8.38 23.54
C LEU A 115 -5.12 -8.71 22.83
N SER A 116 -5.55 -9.97 22.91
CA SER A 116 -6.88 -10.34 22.43
C SER A 116 -7.95 -9.75 23.36
N ALA A 117 -9.12 -9.38 22.82
CA ALA A 117 -10.20 -8.83 23.63
C ALA A 117 -10.69 -9.80 24.73
N GLU A 118 -10.40 -11.09 24.57
CA GLU A 118 -10.75 -12.19 25.47
C GLU A 118 -9.82 -12.28 26.70
N GLU A 119 -8.63 -11.67 26.66
CA GLU A 119 -7.65 -11.64 27.76
C GLU A 119 -7.78 -10.41 28.67
N LEU A 120 -8.59 -9.42 28.26
CA LEU A 120 -8.73 -8.15 28.96
C LEU A 120 -9.93 -8.17 29.91
N THR A 121 -9.71 -7.71 31.14
CA THR A 121 -10.81 -7.42 32.07
C THR A 121 -11.64 -6.23 31.59
N PRO A 122 -12.94 -6.12 31.95
CA PRO A 122 -13.78 -4.97 31.62
C PRO A 122 -13.14 -3.62 31.99
N ARG A 123 -12.41 -3.57 33.11
CA ARG A 123 -11.65 -2.40 33.54
C ARG A 123 -10.51 -2.05 32.57
N GLN A 124 -9.72 -3.02 32.16
CA GLN A 124 -8.62 -2.80 31.21
C GLN A 124 -9.14 -2.36 29.83
N VAL A 125 -10.27 -2.92 29.39
CA VAL A 125 -10.93 -2.49 28.14
C VAL A 125 -11.36 -1.02 28.25
N LEU A 126 -11.98 -0.64 29.38
CA LEU A 126 -12.40 0.74 29.60
C LEU A 126 -11.20 1.70 29.67
N GLU A 127 -10.11 1.31 30.32
CA GLU A 127 -8.88 2.10 30.40
C GLU A 127 -8.28 2.36 29.01
N LEU A 128 -8.16 1.32 28.18
CA LEU A 128 -7.67 1.43 26.80
C LEU A 128 -8.61 2.28 25.94
N TYR A 129 -9.93 2.17 26.15
CA TYR A 129 -10.90 3.03 25.47
C TYR A 129 -10.72 4.51 25.84
N LEU A 130 -10.60 4.82 27.14
CA LEU A 130 -10.39 6.19 27.61
C LEU A 130 -9.07 6.78 27.12
N ASP A 131 -8.03 5.94 27.01
CA ASP A 131 -6.74 6.31 26.41
C ASP A 131 -6.86 6.64 24.92
N SER A 132 -7.54 5.78 24.16
CA SER A 132 -7.79 6.00 22.72
C SER A 132 -8.58 7.29 22.42
N LYS A 133 -9.34 7.79 23.40
CA LYS A 133 -10.11 9.04 23.29
C LYS A 133 -9.32 10.27 23.73
N GLY A 134 -8.05 10.11 24.11
CA GLY A 134 -7.23 11.21 24.61
C GLY A 134 -7.75 11.79 25.93
N THR A 135 -8.44 10.97 26.75
CA THR A 135 -9.05 11.45 28.00
C THR A 135 -7.94 11.87 28.98
N PRO A 136 -7.98 13.11 29.52
CA PRO A 136 -7.02 13.59 30.51
C PRO A 136 -6.92 12.66 31.73
N GLU A 137 -5.73 12.52 32.29
CA GLU A 137 -5.41 11.54 33.34
C GLU A 137 -6.29 11.70 34.59
N ASN A 138 -6.54 12.94 35.03
CA ASN A 138 -7.43 13.23 36.15
C ASN A 138 -8.87 12.75 35.90
N ARG A 139 -9.38 12.94 34.68
CA ARG A 139 -10.72 12.54 34.27
C ARG A 139 -10.81 11.03 34.08
N ARG A 140 -9.75 10.41 33.56
CA ARG A 140 -9.65 8.95 33.42
C ARG A 140 -9.71 8.26 34.78
N ALA A 141 -8.94 8.73 35.75
CA ALA A 141 -8.94 8.20 37.11
C ALA A 141 -10.32 8.30 37.78
N GLU A 142 -11.02 9.42 37.58
CA GLU A 142 -12.38 9.62 38.08
C GLU A 142 -13.37 8.63 37.46
N LEU A 143 -13.36 8.48 36.13
CA LEU A 143 -14.26 7.58 35.39
C LEU A 143 -14.01 6.10 35.74
N LEU A 144 -12.75 5.69 35.87
CA LEU A 144 -12.37 4.33 36.27
C LEU A 144 -12.86 4.00 37.69
N ARG A 145 -12.79 4.96 38.62
CA ARG A 145 -13.30 4.78 39.99
C ARG A 145 -14.82 4.57 40.01
N HIS A 146 -15.57 5.29 39.18
CA HIS A 146 -17.02 5.09 39.07
C HIS A 146 -17.35 3.74 38.42
N ALA A 147 -16.60 3.35 37.40
CA ALA A 147 -16.77 2.05 36.75
C ALA A 147 -16.49 0.88 37.70
N ASP A 148 -15.49 0.98 38.59
CA ASP A 148 -15.22 -0.06 39.59
C ASP A 148 -16.39 -0.32 40.55
N ALA A 149 -17.20 0.70 40.84
CA ALA A 149 -18.40 0.52 41.65
C ALA A 149 -19.47 -0.29 40.90
N ILE A 150 -19.66 0.01 39.61
CA ILE A 150 -20.61 -0.67 38.73
C ILE A 150 -20.19 -2.13 38.51
N PHE A 151 -18.91 -2.39 38.27
CA PHE A 151 -18.40 -3.75 38.07
C PHE A 151 -18.46 -4.64 39.32
N ARG A 152 -18.65 -4.07 40.52
CA ARG A 152 -18.83 -4.81 41.77
C ARG A 152 -20.29 -5.12 42.09
N GLU A 153 -21.23 -4.50 41.38
CA GLU A 153 -22.67 -4.70 41.56
C GLU A 153 -23.23 -5.82 40.65
N GLU A 154 -22.40 -6.42 39.79
CA GLU A 154 -22.64 -7.70 39.08
C GLU A 154 -22.03 -8.89 39.84
#